data_AF-M5R839-F1
#
_entry.id   AF-M5R839-F1
#
_cell.length_a   1.000
_cell.length_b   1.000
_cell.length_c   1.000
_cell.angle_alpha   90.00
_cell.angle_beta   90.00
_cell.angle_gamma   90.00
#
_symmetry.space_group_name_H-M   'P 1'
#
loop_
_entity.id
_entity.type
_entity.pdbx_description
1 polymer ?
#
loop_
_entity_poly.entity_id
_entity_poly.type
_entity_poly.pdbx_seq_one_letter_code
_entity_poly.pdbx_strand_id
1 'polypeptide(L)'
;MPETDMSESKLPIAVFLSGSGRTLANLIRHRDEHGLPIDIRLVISSRDDVRGLEIAKDDGIPTRCVRKRDHRDPFEHAREMFDPCRDAEVAYVVMAGYLNHVLIPNDFENRVINIHPSLLPSFGGAGMYGHFVHDAVLKRGVKISGCTVHFVDNEYDNGPIIVQRSCPVKPDDDADTLAARVFEQECLALPEALRTLL
;
A
#
# COMPACT_ATOMS: atom_id res chain seq x y z
N MET A 1 7.13 -24.43 35.10
CA MET A 1 7.27 -24.68 33.65
C MET A 1 7.45 -23.31 33.03
N PRO A 2 8.53 -23.00 32.30
CA PRO A 2 8.63 -21.70 31.69
C PRO A 2 7.54 -21.64 30.61
N GLU A 3 6.69 -20.64 30.70
CA GLU A 3 5.82 -20.23 29.61
C GLU A 3 6.72 -20.00 28.40
N THR A 4 6.59 -20.86 27.39
CA THR A 4 7.19 -20.62 26.09
C THR A 4 6.54 -19.35 25.56
N ASP A 5 7.31 -18.26 25.59
CA ASP A 5 7.05 -17.02 24.87
C ASP A 5 6.81 -17.39 23.40
N MET A 6 5.54 -17.52 23.02
CA MET A 6 5.15 -17.55 21.62
C MET A 6 5.32 -16.13 21.12
N SER A 7 6.55 -15.76 20.78
CA SER A 7 6.77 -14.60 19.92
C SER A 7 6.00 -14.86 18.63
N GLU A 8 4.81 -14.29 18.48
CA GLU A 8 4.08 -14.31 17.22
C GLU A 8 5.05 -13.84 16.14
N SER A 9 5.32 -14.72 15.18
CA SER A 9 6.25 -14.42 14.10
C SER A 9 5.74 -13.20 13.35
N LYS A 10 6.45 -12.07 13.46
CA LYS A 10 6.08 -10.83 12.77
C LYS A 10 6.35 -11.01 11.28
N LEU A 11 5.40 -10.64 10.44
CA LEU A 11 5.51 -10.69 8.99
C LEU A 11 6.51 -9.64 8.49
N PRO A 12 7.65 -10.04 7.88
CA PRO A 12 8.61 -9.10 7.32
C PRO A 12 8.02 -8.36 6.12
N ILE A 13 7.89 -7.05 6.19
CA ILE A 13 7.36 -6.25 5.08
C ILE A 13 8.26 -5.09 4.69
N ALA A 14 8.20 -4.70 3.43
CA ALA A 14 8.63 -3.39 2.95
C ALA A 14 7.41 -2.56 2.54
N VAL A 15 7.49 -1.25 2.70
CA VAL A 15 6.43 -0.32 2.29
C VAL A 15 6.93 0.59 1.18
N PHE A 16 6.22 0.60 0.05
CA PHE A 16 6.49 1.51 -1.05
C PHE A 16 5.51 2.68 -1.02
N LEU A 17 6.02 3.91 -1.15
CA LEU A 17 5.18 5.13 -1.08
C LEU A 17 5.65 6.23 -2.04
N SER A 18 4.84 7.27 -2.21
CA SER A 18 5.17 8.42 -3.06
C SER A 18 4.73 9.78 -2.49
N GLY A 19 4.30 9.84 -1.22
CA GLY A 19 3.69 11.06 -0.68
C GLY A 19 3.55 11.08 0.84
N SER A 20 2.36 11.49 1.31
CA SER A 20 2.10 11.91 2.70
C SER A 20 2.37 10.87 3.79
N GLY A 21 2.46 9.58 3.42
CA GLY A 21 2.72 8.48 4.35
C GLY A 21 1.57 8.16 5.30
N ARG A 22 0.35 8.64 5.07
CA ARG A 22 -0.80 8.38 5.96
C ARG A 22 -1.07 6.88 6.16
N THR A 23 -0.95 6.08 5.09
CA THR A 23 -1.10 4.63 5.16
C THR A 23 0.03 3.97 5.96
N LEU A 24 1.28 4.41 5.79
CA LEU A 24 2.41 3.95 6.62
C LEU A 24 2.19 4.27 8.11
N ALA A 25 1.79 5.51 8.42
CA ALA A 25 1.48 5.90 9.79
C ALA A 25 0.35 5.06 10.40
N ASN A 26 -0.66 4.69 9.59
CA ASN A 26 -1.71 3.79 10.05
C ASN A 26 -1.16 2.37 10.35
N LEU A 27 -0.29 1.82 9.50
CA LEU A 27 0.33 0.52 9.74
C LEU A 27 1.19 0.51 11.02
N ILE A 28 1.99 1.56 11.24
CA ILE A 28 2.79 1.75 12.46
C ILE A 28 1.87 1.76 13.69
N ARG A 29 0.80 2.57 13.66
CA ARG A 29 -0.19 2.60 14.74
C ARG A 29 -0.80 1.22 15.01
N HIS A 30 -1.19 0.48 13.97
CA HIS A 30 -1.74 -0.86 14.15
C HIS A 30 -0.73 -1.87 14.69
N ARG A 31 0.55 -1.75 14.31
CA ARG A 31 1.65 -2.54 14.86
C ARG A 31 1.80 -2.31 16.35
N ASP A 32 1.80 -1.04 16.77
CA ASP A 32 2.15 -0.65 18.14
C ASP A 32 0.96 -0.71 19.12
N GLU A 33 -0.23 -0.32 18.66
CA GLU A 33 -1.41 -0.15 19.53
C GLU A 33 -2.43 -1.30 19.37
N HIS A 34 -2.37 -2.05 18.27
CA HIS A 34 -3.41 -3.03 17.92
C HIS A 34 -2.86 -4.44 17.64
N GLY A 35 -1.57 -4.68 17.95
CA GLY A 35 -0.95 -5.99 17.82
C GLY A 35 -1.02 -6.54 16.40
N LEU A 36 -0.84 -5.69 15.38
CA LEU A 36 -0.64 -6.15 14.00
C LEU A 36 0.77 -6.76 13.92
N PRO A 37 0.93 -8.07 13.68
CA PRO A 37 2.22 -8.75 13.78
C PRO A 37 3.01 -8.54 12.48
N ILE A 38 3.44 -7.31 12.23
CA ILE A 38 4.28 -6.92 11.10
C ILE A 38 5.63 -6.40 11.58
N ASP A 39 6.65 -6.62 10.77
CA ASP A 39 8.00 -6.11 10.93
C ASP A 39 8.32 -5.26 9.69
N ILE A 40 8.20 -3.94 9.82
CA ILE A 40 8.43 -3.00 8.71
C ILE A 40 9.94 -2.79 8.57
N ARG A 41 10.58 -3.56 7.69
CA ARG A 41 12.04 -3.60 7.54
C ARG A 41 12.60 -2.50 6.66
N LEU A 42 11.80 -1.98 5.73
CA LEU A 42 12.25 -1.01 4.74
C LEU A 42 11.09 -0.16 4.23
N VAL A 43 11.34 1.14 4.06
CA VAL A 43 10.45 2.04 3.34
C VAL A 43 11.18 2.57 2.09
N ILE A 44 10.59 2.35 0.91
CA ILE A 44 11.10 2.91 -0.35
C ILE A 44 10.14 3.96 -0.89
N SER A 45 10.65 5.16 -1.13
CA SER A 45 9.88 6.23 -1.75
C SER A 45 10.31 6.47 -3.20
N SER A 46 9.34 6.80 -4.05
CA SER A 46 9.62 7.28 -5.41
C SER A 46 10.05 8.75 -5.49
N ARG A 47 10.03 9.46 -4.35
CA ARG A 47 10.35 10.90 -4.20
C ARG A 47 11.20 11.12 -2.95
N ASP A 48 12.17 12.02 -3.03
CA ASP A 48 13.17 12.29 -1.99
C ASP A 48 12.67 13.24 -0.90
N ASP A 49 11.70 14.09 -1.22
CA ASP A 49 11.12 15.09 -0.32
C ASP A 49 9.62 14.80 -0.07
N VAL A 50 9.35 13.80 0.77
CA VAL A 50 7.98 13.44 1.16
C VAL A 50 7.88 13.08 2.63
N ARG A 51 6.79 13.53 3.26
CA ARG A 51 6.46 13.25 4.67
C ARG A 51 6.49 11.76 5.03
N GLY A 52 6.19 10.87 4.09
CA GLY A 52 6.28 9.42 4.32
C GLY A 52 7.67 8.93 4.69
N LEU A 53 8.73 9.57 4.19
CA LEU A 53 10.11 9.25 4.58
C LEU A 53 10.45 9.78 5.98
N GLU A 54 9.89 10.92 6.36
CA GLU A 54 10.06 11.48 7.71
C GLU A 54 9.40 10.57 8.74
N ILE A 55 8.15 10.15 8.49
CA ILE A 55 7.42 9.19 9.34
C ILE A 55 8.22 7.91 9.57
N ALA A 56 8.82 7.36 8.50
CA ALA A 56 9.62 6.14 8.61
C ALA A 56 10.88 6.36 9.46
N LYS A 57 11.58 7.48 9.28
CA LYS A 57 12.79 7.83 10.05
C LYS A 57 12.49 8.06 11.53
N ASP A 58 11.39 8.75 11.83
CA ASP A 58 10.94 9.01 13.20
C ASP A 58 10.63 7.70 13.95
N ASP A 59 10.19 6.68 13.22
CA ASP A 59 9.94 5.32 13.72
C ASP A 59 11.19 4.42 13.70
N GLY A 60 12.34 4.93 13.26
CA GLY A 60 13.59 4.17 13.18
C GLY A 60 13.66 3.15 12.04
N ILE A 61 12.77 3.22 11.05
CA ILE A 61 12.73 2.31 9.90
C ILE A 61 13.75 2.76 8.84
N PRO A 62 14.60 1.85 8.30
CA PRO A 62 15.46 2.16 7.16
C PRO A 62 14.69 2.69 5.96
N THR A 63 15.21 3.74 5.32
CA THR A 63 14.57 4.36 4.16
C THR A 63 15.47 4.42 2.94
N ARG A 64 14.88 4.28 1.74
CA ARG A 64 15.54 4.53 0.45
C ARG A 64 14.65 5.41 -0.44
N CYS A 65 15.27 6.21 -1.30
CA CYS A 65 14.58 6.88 -2.40
C CYS A 65 15.05 6.30 -3.73
N VAL A 66 14.12 5.83 -4.57
CA VAL A 66 14.40 5.28 -5.90
C VAL A 66 13.44 5.95 -6.88
N ARG A 67 13.95 6.92 -7.64
CA ARG A 67 13.11 7.73 -8.54
C ARG A 67 13.07 7.06 -9.91
N LYS A 68 11.88 6.74 -10.40
CA LYS A 68 11.69 6.13 -11.73
C LYS A 68 12.38 6.90 -12.86
N ARG A 69 12.44 8.23 -12.77
CA ARG A 69 13.09 9.11 -13.78
C ARG A 69 14.61 8.91 -13.91
N ASP A 70 15.24 8.34 -12.89
CA ASP A 70 16.69 8.13 -12.86
C ASP A 70 17.07 6.81 -13.59
N HIS A 71 16.09 5.99 -13.97
CA HIS A 71 16.28 4.70 -14.63
C HIS A 71 15.53 4.65 -15.97
N ARG A 72 16.26 4.50 -17.07
CA ARG A 72 15.64 4.36 -18.41
C ARG A 72 15.14 2.94 -18.66
N ASP A 73 15.83 1.95 -18.08
CA ASP A 73 15.46 0.55 -18.18
C ASP A 73 14.50 0.18 -17.02
N PRO A 74 13.27 -0.28 -17.31
CA PRO A 74 12.34 -0.71 -16.26
C PRO A 74 12.85 -1.91 -15.45
N PHE A 75 13.72 -2.76 -16.01
CA PHE A 75 14.34 -3.86 -15.28
C PHE A 75 15.41 -3.38 -14.28
N GLU A 76 16.15 -2.34 -14.64
CA GLU A 76 17.07 -1.66 -13.70
C GLU A 76 16.28 -1.00 -12.56
N HIS A 77 15.21 -0.27 -12.86
CA HIS A 77 14.33 0.31 -11.83
C HIS A 77 13.76 -0.76 -10.89
N ALA A 78 13.33 -1.90 -11.43
CA ALA A 78 12.83 -3.01 -10.61
C ALA A 78 13.92 -3.58 -9.70
N ARG A 79 15.15 -3.80 -10.19
CA ARG A 79 16.27 -4.24 -9.33
C ARG A 79 16.53 -3.26 -8.19
N GLU A 80 16.58 -1.97 -8.48
CA GLU A 80 16.79 -0.93 -7.46
C GLU A 80 15.69 -0.87 -6.39
N MET A 81 14.46 -1.26 -6.75
CA MET A 81 13.34 -1.36 -5.81
C MET A 81 13.34 -2.68 -5.01
N PHE A 82 13.70 -3.81 -5.63
CA PHE A 82 13.50 -5.15 -5.04
C PHE A 82 14.77 -5.81 -4.49
N ASP A 83 15.98 -5.46 -4.96
CA ASP A 83 17.24 -5.97 -4.39
C ASP A 83 17.35 -5.64 -2.88
N PRO A 84 17.04 -4.40 -2.41
CA PRO A 84 17.08 -4.08 -0.99
C PRO A 84 16.02 -4.84 -0.17
N CYS A 85 14.89 -5.17 -0.79
CA CYS A 85 13.88 -6.01 -0.15
C CYS A 85 14.38 -7.43 0.06
N ARG A 86 15.19 -7.98 -0.86
CA ARG A 86 15.84 -9.28 -0.69
C ARG A 86 16.89 -9.24 0.42
N ASP A 87 17.72 -8.20 0.44
CA ASP A 87 18.75 -8.01 1.47
C ASP A 87 18.14 -7.89 2.87
N ALA A 88 16.95 -7.28 2.97
CA ALA A 88 16.19 -7.17 4.20
C ALA A 88 15.29 -8.40 4.49
N GLU A 89 15.36 -9.46 3.69
CA GLU A 89 14.52 -10.67 3.77
C GLU A 89 13.01 -10.36 3.91
N VAL A 90 12.53 -9.39 3.14
CA VAL A 90 11.12 -8.98 3.09
C VAL A 90 10.28 -10.12 2.55
N ALA A 91 9.23 -10.52 3.28
CA ALA A 91 8.25 -11.51 2.84
C ALA A 91 7.24 -10.87 1.88
N TYR A 92 6.72 -9.68 2.21
CA TYR A 92 5.74 -8.95 1.39
C TYR A 92 6.11 -7.48 1.16
N VAL A 93 5.88 -6.99 -0.04
CA VAL A 93 5.90 -5.54 -0.35
C VAL A 93 4.48 -4.99 -0.28
N VAL A 94 4.31 -3.88 0.42
CA VAL A 94 3.04 -3.17 0.56
C VAL A 94 3.13 -1.83 -0.17
N MET A 95 2.44 -1.70 -1.29
CA MET A 95 2.29 -0.44 -2.01
C MET A 95 1.23 0.42 -1.30
N ALA A 96 1.69 1.42 -0.57
CA ALA A 96 0.92 2.27 0.32
C ALA A 96 0.91 3.71 -0.22
N GLY A 97 0.18 3.92 -1.33
CA GLY A 97 0.20 5.19 -2.06
C GLY A 97 1.46 5.35 -2.94
N TYR A 98 1.94 4.25 -3.52
CA TYR A 98 2.97 4.26 -4.55
C TYR A 98 2.32 4.54 -5.91
N LEU A 99 2.80 5.55 -6.65
CA LEU A 99 2.10 6.09 -7.82
C LEU A 99 2.72 5.68 -9.17
N ASN A 100 3.83 4.95 -9.15
CA ASN A 100 4.53 4.55 -10.37
C ASN A 100 4.27 3.07 -10.68
N HIS A 101 4.21 2.73 -11.96
CA HIS A 101 4.41 1.32 -12.35
C HIS A 101 5.85 0.90 -12.09
N VAL A 102 6.01 -0.29 -11.53
CA VAL A 102 7.27 -1.01 -11.34
C VAL A 102 7.04 -2.46 -11.79
N LEU A 103 8.01 -3.03 -12.53
CA LEU A 103 7.93 -4.44 -12.89
C LEU A 103 8.08 -5.29 -11.64
N ILE A 104 7.20 -6.28 -11.48
CA ILE A 104 7.24 -7.25 -10.39
C ILE A 104 8.14 -8.42 -10.82
N PRO A 105 9.28 -8.66 -10.15
CA PRO A 105 10.12 -9.81 -10.41
C PRO A 105 9.41 -11.13 -10.09
N ASN A 106 9.78 -12.21 -10.78
CA ASN A 106 9.16 -13.52 -10.57
C ASN A 106 9.21 -14.00 -9.10
N ASP A 107 10.28 -13.69 -8.37
CA ASP A 107 10.42 -14.08 -6.96
C ASP A 107 9.56 -13.25 -6.00
N PHE A 108 8.94 -12.18 -6.49
CA PHE A 108 7.95 -11.36 -5.79
C PHE A 108 6.52 -11.56 -6.31
N GLU A 109 6.29 -12.50 -7.23
CA GLU A 109 4.94 -12.87 -7.64
C GLU A 109 4.13 -13.34 -6.42
N ASN A 110 2.89 -12.87 -6.28
CA ASN A 110 2.03 -13.09 -5.09
C ASN A 110 2.62 -12.60 -3.76
N ARG A 111 3.65 -11.73 -3.79
CA ARG A 111 4.31 -11.15 -2.61
C ARG A 111 4.29 -9.62 -2.61
N VAL A 112 3.50 -9.02 -3.50
CA VAL A 112 3.29 -7.58 -3.56
C VAL A 112 1.80 -7.33 -3.45
N ILE A 113 1.40 -6.47 -2.52
CA ILE A 113 0.01 -6.05 -2.35
C ILE A 113 -0.10 -4.54 -2.51
N ASN A 114 -1.25 -4.09 -3.00
CA ASN A 114 -1.60 -2.68 -3.12
C ASN A 114 -2.98 -2.44 -2.51
N ILE A 115 -3.21 -1.20 -2.07
CA ILE A 115 -4.55 -0.73 -1.73
C ILE A 115 -5.00 0.33 -2.74
N HIS A 116 -6.15 0.07 -3.36
CA HIS A 116 -6.74 0.92 -4.39
C HIS A 116 -8.05 1.56 -3.90
N PRO A 117 -8.28 2.87 -4.10
CA PRO A 117 -9.41 3.62 -3.53
C PRO A 117 -10.73 3.43 -4.30
N SER A 118 -11.02 2.20 -4.75
CA SER A 118 -12.31 1.80 -5.31
C SER A 118 -12.64 0.34 -5.01
N LEU A 119 -13.85 -0.08 -5.38
CA LEU A 119 -14.24 -1.48 -5.42
C LEU A 119 -13.88 -2.09 -6.78
N LEU A 120 -12.65 -2.60 -6.91
CA LEU A 120 -12.18 -3.26 -8.13
C LEU A 120 -13.13 -4.40 -8.54
N PRO A 121 -13.35 -4.61 -9.86
CA PRO A 121 -12.65 -3.98 -10.99
C PRO A 121 -13.16 -2.58 -11.38
N SER A 122 -14.11 -2.00 -10.63
CA SER A 122 -14.65 -0.67 -10.96
C SER A 122 -13.62 0.42 -10.67
N PHE A 123 -13.46 1.38 -11.58
CA PHE A 123 -12.57 2.54 -11.40
C PHE A 123 -11.11 2.14 -11.07
N GLY A 124 -10.63 1.02 -11.62
CA GLY A 124 -9.21 0.63 -11.62
C GLY A 124 -8.55 0.88 -12.97
N GLY A 125 -7.25 0.59 -13.04
CA GLY A 125 -6.43 0.67 -14.24
C GLY A 125 -5.64 1.98 -14.36
N ALA A 126 -4.93 2.10 -15.49
CA ALA A 126 -4.07 3.25 -15.74
C ALA A 126 -4.84 4.59 -15.65
N GLY A 127 -4.31 5.53 -14.85
CA GLY A 127 -4.92 6.85 -14.64
C GLY A 127 -5.93 6.92 -13.49
N MET A 128 -6.30 5.79 -12.89
CA MET A 128 -7.19 5.73 -11.73
C MET A 128 -6.39 5.75 -10.43
N TYR A 129 -5.79 6.88 -10.07
CA TYR A 129 -5.07 7.01 -8.80
C TYR A 129 -5.42 8.32 -8.09
N GLY A 130 -5.32 8.31 -6.75
CA GLY A 130 -5.61 9.49 -5.93
C GLY A 130 -6.97 10.11 -6.24
N HIS A 131 -7.00 11.44 -6.39
CA HIS A 131 -8.23 12.21 -6.60
C HIS A 131 -9.00 11.81 -7.88
N PHE A 132 -8.32 11.31 -8.91
CA PHE A 132 -8.95 10.91 -10.17
C PHE A 132 -9.98 9.80 -10.00
N VAL A 133 -9.78 8.90 -9.02
CA VAL A 133 -10.73 7.82 -8.72
C VAL A 133 -12.03 8.39 -8.15
N HIS A 134 -11.91 9.28 -7.18
CA HIS A 134 -13.06 9.89 -6.51
C HIS A 134 -13.86 10.81 -7.46
N ASP A 135 -13.17 11.58 -8.31
CA ASP A 135 -13.81 12.36 -9.38
C ASP A 135 -14.59 11.45 -10.34
N ALA A 136 -14.02 10.32 -10.75
CA ALA A 136 -14.68 9.38 -11.64
C ALA A 136 -15.92 8.73 -10.99
N VAL A 137 -15.82 8.38 -9.70
CA VAL A 137 -16.93 7.84 -8.89
C VAL A 137 -18.09 8.84 -8.82
N LEU A 138 -17.81 10.10 -8.47
CA LEU A 138 -18.81 11.16 -8.37
C LEU A 138 -19.43 11.48 -9.73
N LYS A 139 -18.61 11.62 -10.78
CA LYS A 139 -19.07 11.87 -12.15
C LYS A 139 -19.97 10.74 -12.66
N ARG A 140 -19.70 9.49 -12.29
CA ARG A 140 -20.55 8.35 -12.64
C ARG A 140 -21.87 8.34 -11.86
N GLY A 141 -21.91 8.95 -10.67
CA GLY A 141 -23.10 9.06 -9.84
C GLY A 141 -23.45 7.78 -9.05
N VAL A 142 -22.48 6.88 -8.85
CA VAL A 142 -22.69 5.67 -8.04
C VAL A 142 -22.97 6.05 -6.58
N LYS A 143 -23.65 5.17 -5.84
CA LYS A 143 -24.06 5.43 -4.45
C LYS A 143 -23.20 4.70 -3.41
N ILE A 144 -22.31 3.82 -3.88
CA ILE A 144 -21.39 3.05 -3.05
C ILE A 144 -20.01 3.15 -3.71
N SER A 145 -19.00 3.43 -2.89
CA SER A 145 -17.58 3.34 -3.23
C SER A 145 -16.89 2.48 -2.16
N GLY A 146 -15.56 2.50 -2.10
CA GLY A 146 -14.80 1.73 -1.14
C GLY A 146 -13.32 1.67 -1.49
N CYS A 147 -12.63 0.71 -0.92
CA CYS A 147 -11.25 0.39 -1.23
C CYS A 147 -11.08 -1.12 -1.41
N THR A 148 -10.04 -1.50 -2.16
CA THR A 148 -9.67 -2.89 -2.43
C THR A 148 -8.21 -3.10 -2.11
N VAL A 149 -7.90 -4.09 -1.27
CA VAL A 149 -6.54 -4.64 -1.14
C VAL A 149 -6.44 -5.85 -2.05
N HIS A 150 -5.43 -5.88 -2.90
CA HIS A 150 -5.22 -6.93 -3.88
C HIS A 150 -3.73 -7.23 -4.07
N PHE A 151 -3.42 -8.42 -4.57
CA PHE A 151 -2.10 -8.72 -5.09
C PHE A 151 -1.80 -7.92 -6.35
N VAL A 152 -0.54 -7.54 -6.53
CA VAL A 152 -0.06 -6.79 -7.68
C VAL A 152 0.62 -7.74 -8.64
N ASP A 153 0.25 -7.67 -9.91
CA ASP A 153 0.97 -8.26 -11.03
C ASP A 153 1.54 -7.14 -11.93
N ASN A 154 1.99 -7.47 -13.14
CA ASN A 154 2.54 -6.49 -14.07
C ASN A 154 1.46 -5.67 -14.82
N GLU A 155 0.18 -5.96 -14.58
CA GLU A 155 -0.98 -5.23 -15.10
C GLU A 155 -1.62 -4.38 -13.99
N TYR A 156 -2.13 -3.21 -14.34
CA TYR A 156 -2.71 -2.31 -13.34
C TYR A 156 -4.00 -2.87 -12.75
N ASP A 157 -4.07 -2.98 -11.43
CA ASP A 157 -5.27 -3.33 -10.64
C ASP A 157 -5.96 -4.63 -11.08
N ASN A 158 -5.18 -5.58 -11.60
CA ASN A 158 -5.68 -6.84 -12.17
C ASN A 158 -5.57 -8.04 -11.21
N GLY A 159 -4.61 -8.01 -10.27
CA GLY A 159 -4.31 -9.18 -9.46
C GLY A 159 -5.42 -9.56 -8.46
N PRO A 160 -5.35 -10.77 -7.88
CA PRO A 160 -6.40 -11.30 -7.01
C PRO A 160 -6.71 -10.41 -5.81
N ILE A 161 -8.01 -10.23 -5.54
CA ILE A 161 -8.52 -9.44 -4.41
C ILE A 161 -8.34 -10.21 -3.10
N ILE A 162 -7.87 -9.52 -2.06
CA ILE A 162 -7.69 -10.04 -0.70
C ILE A 162 -8.82 -9.55 0.21
N VAL A 163 -9.02 -8.22 0.28
CA VAL A 163 -10.05 -7.58 1.12
C VAL A 163 -10.69 -6.43 0.34
N GLN A 164 -12.01 -6.27 0.49
CA GLN A 164 -12.73 -5.07 0.06
C GLN A 164 -13.55 -4.51 1.22
N ARG A 165 -13.60 -3.18 1.30
CA ARG A 165 -14.47 -2.48 2.25
C ARG A 165 -15.19 -1.37 1.51
N SER A 166 -16.48 -1.21 1.80
CA SER A 166 -17.33 -0.24 1.12
C SER A 166 -17.73 0.92 2.02
N CYS A 167 -18.09 2.04 1.41
CA CYS A 167 -18.68 3.19 2.07
C CYS A 167 -19.70 3.88 1.15
N PRO A 168 -20.69 4.60 1.71
CA PRO A 168 -21.66 5.34 0.89
C PRO A 168 -21.02 6.57 0.24
N VAL A 169 -21.47 6.86 -0.98
CA VAL A 169 -21.27 8.17 -1.63
C VAL A 169 -22.46 9.04 -1.28
N LYS A 170 -22.22 10.13 -0.55
CA LYS A 170 -23.26 11.04 -0.08
C LYS A 170 -23.65 12.04 -1.19
N PRO A 171 -24.88 12.59 -1.16
CA PRO A 171 -25.34 13.54 -2.17
C PRO A 171 -24.51 14.81 -2.28
N ASP A 172 -23.87 15.23 -1.18
CA ASP A 172 -23.10 16.45 -1.01
C ASP A 172 -21.58 16.21 -1.02
N ASP A 173 -21.13 15.00 -1.37
CA ASP A 173 -19.70 14.74 -1.46
C ASP A 173 -19.04 15.53 -2.60
N ASP A 174 -17.89 16.11 -2.28
CA ASP A 174 -16.84 16.35 -3.25
C ASP A 174 -15.81 15.21 -3.19
N ALA A 175 -14.80 15.28 -4.05
CA ALA A 175 -13.82 14.21 -4.15
C ALA A 175 -12.90 14.14 -2.93
N ASP A 176 -12.68 15.23 -2.20
CA ASP A 176 -11.91 15.24 -0.96
C ASP A 176 -12.69 14.61 0.20
N THR A 177 -13.98 14.93 0.37
CA THR A 177 -14.82 14.33 1.41
C THR A 177 -15.06 12.85 1.16
N LEU A 178 -15.19 12.43 -0.10
CA LEU A 178 -15.25 11.03 -0.47
C LEU A 178 -13.91 10.33 -0.24
N ALA A 179 -12.79 10.95 -0.63
CA ALA A 179 -11.44 10.41 -0.40
C ALA A 179 -11.17 10.17 1.09
N ALA A 180 -11.54 11.12 1.95
CA ALA A 180 -11.40 10.98 3.39
C ALA A 180 -12.16 9.77 3.92
N ARG A 181 -13.39 9.54 3.44
CA ARG A 181 -14.23 8.41 3.86
C ARG A 181 -13.74 7.07 3.31
N VAL A 182 -13.25 7.05 2.08
CA VAL A 182 -12.61 5.84 1.52
C VAL A 182 -11.35 5.53 2.33
N PHE A 183 -10.54 6.54 2.67
CA PHE A 183 -9.34 6.36 3.48
C PHE A 183 -9.63 5.79 4.89
N GLU A 184 -10.76 6.15 5.51
CA GLU A 184 -11.20 5.48 6.76
C GLU A 184 -11.37 3.97 6.58
N GLN A 185 -11.86 3.53 5.41
CA GLN A 185 -11.95 2.11 5.08
C GLN A 185 -10.58 1.52 4.75
N GLU A 186 -9.70 2.25 4.10
CA GLU A 186 -8.33 1.81 3.81
C GLU A 186 -7.53 1.52 5.08
N CYS A 187 -7.69 2.38 6.10
CA CYS A 187 -7.08 2.21 7.41
C CYS A 187 -7.48 0.89 8.09
N LEU A 188 -8.62 0.31 7.73
CA LEU A 188 -9.10 -0.96 8.26
C LEU A 188 -8.74 -2.13 7.33
N ALA A 189 -8.91 -1.94 6.03
CA ALA A 189 -8.74 -3.00 5.02
C ALA A 189 -7.30 -3.49 4.93
N LEU A 190 -6.31 -2.59 4.95
CA LEU A 190 -4.91 -2.98 4.76
C LEU A 190 -4.35 -3.79 5.95
N PRO A 191 -4.54 -3.39 7.22
CA PRO A 191 -4.22 -4.24 8.36
C PRO A 191 -4.95 -5.58 8.35
N GLU A 192 -6.24 -5.60 7.97
CA GLU A 192 -7.04 -6.82 7.86
C GLU A 192 -6.43 -7.79 6.84
N ALA A 193 -6.08 -7.30 5.65
CA ALA A 193 -5.41 -8.09 4.64
C ALA A 193 -4.07 -8.65 5.14
N LEU A 194 -3.24 -7.83 5.78
CA LEU A 194 -1.95 -8.29 6.32
C LEU A 194 -2.10 -9.40 7.38
N ARG A 195 -3.18 -9.40 8.18
CA ARG A 195 -3.46 -10.50 9.12
C ARG A 195 -3.80 -11.81 8.41
N THR A 196 -4.38 -11.76 7.22
CA THR A 196 -4.71 -12.97 6.44
C THR A 196 -3.49 -13.59 5.74
N LEU A 197 -2.37 -12.85 5.66
CA LEU A 197 -1.12 -13.26 5.01
C LEU A 197 -0.07 -13.84 5.98
N LEU A 198 -0.45 -14.00 7.25
CA LEU A 198 0.37 -14.62 8.30
C LEU A 198 0.45 -16.14 8.17
#